data_AF-A0AAD7ZZE3-F1
#
_entry.id   AF-A0AAD7ZZE3-F1
#
_cell.length_a   1.000
_cell.length_b   1.000
_cell.length_c   1.000
_cell.angle_alpha   90.00
_cell.angle_beta   90.00
_cell.angle_gamma   90.00
#
_symmetry.space_group_name_H-M   'P 1'
#
loop_
_entity.id
_entity.type
_entity.pdbx_description
1 polymer ?
#
loop_
_entity_poly.entity_id
_entity_poly.type
_entity_poly.pdbx_seq_one_letter_code
_entity_poly.pdbx_strand_id
1 'polypeptide(L)'
;TSLLYKSGSDPRVATCRGKLQNKRSKLNQEINKELRLRAGAENLFKATTNRKLKETVALELSFVNSNLQLLKEQLAELNSSVELYQNDSNEPVMPMIPLGLKETKEIDFREPFK
;
A
#
# COMPACT_ATOMS: atom_id res chain seq x y z
N THR A 1 -3.35 15.81 35.84
CA THR A 1 -3.75 16.69 34.72
C THR A 1 -2.54 17.02 33.89
N SER A 2 -2.42 16.42 32.70
CA SER A 2 -1.80 17.00 31.50
C SER A 2 -1.71 15.87 30.46
N LEU A 3 -2.82 15.68 29.74
CA LEU A 3 -2.78 14.99 28.45
C LEU A 3 -1.98 15.90 27.52
N LEU A 4 -0.68 15.64 27.39
CA LEU A 4 0.13 16.14 26.29
C LEU A 4 -0.41 15.52 25.00
N TYR A 5 -1.51 16.07 24.49
CA TYR A 5 -1.83 15.98 23.08
C TYR A 5 -0.65 16.62 22.36
N LYS A 6 0.27 15.78 21.87
CA LYS A 6 1.25 16.21 20.87
C LYS A 6 0.46 16.95 19.81
N SER A 7 0.71 18.26 19.72
CA SER A 7 0.11 19.13 18.73
C SER A 7 0.15 18.41 17.39
N GLY A 8 -1.02 18.19 16.78
CA GLY A 8 -1.09 17.61 15.45
C GLY A 8 -0.21 18.44 14.51
N SER A 9 0.45 17.79 13.56
CA SER A 9 1.26 18.49 12.57
C SER A 9 0.40 19.53 11.84
N ASP A 10 0.91 20.76 11.69
CA ASP A 10 0.21 21.82 10.96
C ASP A 10 -0.19 21.29 9.56
N PRO A 11 -1.48 21.24 9.21
CA PRO A 11 -1.94 20.76 7.90
C PRO A 11 -1.40 21.60 6.74
N ARG A 12 -0.90 22.82 6.99
CA ARG A 12 -0.23 23.68 6.00
C ARG A 12 1.24 23.32 5.80
N VAL A 13 1.86 22.60 6.74
CA VAL A 13 3.24 22.13 6.63
C VAL A 13 3.21 20.69 6.13
N ALA A 14 3.62 20.48 4.87
CA ALA A 14 3.70 19.14 4.29
C ALA A 14 4.76 18.30 5.04
N THR A 15 4.33 17.56 6.06
CA THR A 15 5.17 16.61 6.76
C THR A 15 5.68 15.53 5.81
N CYS A 16 6.84 14.92 6.10
CA CYS A 16 7.34 13.76 5.35
C CYS A 16 6.27 12.67 5.21
N ARG A 17 5.48 12.46 6.28
CA ARG A 17 4.31 11.57 6.30
C ARG A 17 3.19 11.99 5.35
N GLY A 18 2.84 13.28 5.32
CA GLY A 18 1.83 13.81 4.40
C GLY A 18 2.25 13.68 2.93
N LYS A 19 3.53 13.93 2.62
CA LYS A 19 4.10 13.74 1.27
C LYS A 19 4.02 12.28 0.82
N LEU A 20 4.39 11.34 1.69
CA LEU A 20 4.31 9.90 1.40
C LEU A 20 2.86 9.46 1.16
N GLN A 21 1.93 9.92 2.00
CA GLN A 21 0.51 9.60 1.87
C GLN A 21 -0.09 10.16 0.57
N ASN A 22 0.31 11.36 0.14
CA ASN A 22 -0.11 11.93 -1.14
C ASN A 22 0.39 11.09 -2.32
N LYS A 23 1.66 10.67 -2.31
CA LYS A 23 2.21 9.74 -3.32
C LYS A 23 1.43 8.42 -3.34
N ARG A 24 1.14 7.84 -2.16
CA ARG A 24 0.37 6.60 -2.02
C ARG A 24 -1.05 6.74 -2.57
N SER A 25 -1.72 7.85 -2.27
CA SER A 25 -3.06 8.14 -2.78
C SER A 25 -3.05 8.28 -4.30
N LYS A 26 -2.07 8.98 -4.86
CA LYS A 26 -1.90 9.14 -6.31
C LYS A 26 -1.70 7.80 -7.01
N LEU A 27 -0.81 6.93 -6.50
CA LEU A 27 -0.61 5.59 -7.05
C LEU A 27 -1.90 4.75 -7.02
N ASN A 28 -2.64 4.78 -5.91
CA ASN A 28 -3.93 4.08 -5.83
C ASN A 28 -4.95 4.60 -6.84
N GLN A 29 -4.99 5.90 -7.12
CA GLN A 29 -5.87 6.45 -8.15
C GLN A 29 -5.49 5.95 -9.54
N GLU A 30 -4.21 5.93 -9.88
CA GLU A 30 -3.74 5.42 -11.18
C GLU A 30 -3.98 3.91 -11.31
N ILE A 31 -3.73 3.11 -10.26
CA ILE A 31 -4.05 1.67 -10.25
C ILE A 31 -5.55 1.44 -10.54
N ASN A 32 -6.43 2.18 -9.87
CA ASN A 32 -7.87 2.05 -10.09
C ASN A 32 -8.29 2.47 -11.50
N LYS A 33 -7.64 3.50 -12.06
CA LYS A 33 -7.85 3.91 -13.45
C LYS A 33 -7.42 2.80 -14.41
N GLU A 34 -6.26 2.20 -14.18
CA GLU A 34 -5.71 1.13 -15.02
C GLU A 34 -6.56 -0.14 -14.95
N LEU A 35 -7.06 -0.49 -13.76
CA LEU A 35 -8.02 -1.59 -13.59
C LEU A 35 -9.31 -1.37 -14.39
N ARG A 36 -9.84 -0.14 -14.41
CA ARG A 36 -11.03 0.20 -15.22
C ARG A 36 -10.74 0.13 -16.71
N LEU A 37 -9.60 0.65 -17.16
CA LEU A 37 -9.18 0.56 -18.55
C LEU A 37 -9.03 -0.89 -19.00
N ARG A 38 -8.41 -1.73 -18.15
CA ARG A 38 -8.26 -3.16 -18.40
C ARG A 38 -9.61 -3.85 -18.57
N ALA A 39 -10.54 -3.63 -17.63
CA ALA A 39 -11.88 -4.20 -17.72
C ALA A 39 -12.62 -3.75 -19.00
N GLY A 40 -12.46 -2.48 -19.40
CA GLY A 40 -13.00 -1.96 -20.66
C GLY A 40 -12.41 -2.65 -21.89
N ALA A 41 -11.07 -2.80 -21.93
CA ALA A 41 -10.37 -3.48 -23.01
C ALA A 41 -10.72 -4.97 -23.10
N GLU A 42 -10.81 -5.68 -21.97
CA GLU A 42 -11.25 -7.08 -21.92
C GLU A 42 -12.67 -7.27 -22.46
N ASN A 43 -13.58 -6.35 -22.12
CA ASN A 43 -14.95 -6.37 -22.63
C ASN A 43 -14.99 -6.11 -24.14
N LEU A 44 -14.22 -5.12 -24.63
CA LEU A 44 -14.10 -4.84 -26.06
C LEU A 44 -13.51 -6.03 -26.82
N PHE A 45 -12.48 -6.68 -26.28
CA PHE A 45 -11.87 -7.87 -26.87
C PHE A 45 -12.86 -9.01 -27.04
N LYS A 46 -13.74 -9.22 -26.06
CA LYS A 46 -14.80 -10.23 -26.09
C LYS A 46 -15.91 -9.88 -27.08
N ALA A 47 -16.30 -8.61 -27.18
CA ALA A 47 -17.37 -8.14 -28.05
C ALA A 47 -16.96 -8.03 -29.53
N THR A 48 -15.66 -7.91 -29.81
CA THR A 48 -15.16 -7.66 -31.17
C THR A 48 -15.03 -8.96 -31.99
N THR A 49 -15.62 -8.97 -33.18
CA THR A 49 -15.51 -10.07 -34.16
C THR A 49 -14.47 -9.82 -35.25
N ASN A 50 -14.05 -8.57 -35.45
CA ASN A 50 -13.03 -8.18 -36.42
C ASN A 50 -11.63 -8.61 -35.95
N ARG A 51 -10.95 -9.45 -36.74
CA ARG A 51 -9.64 -10.02 -36.38
C ARG A 51 -8.55 -8.97 -36.15
N LYS A 52 -8.46 -7.94 -37.02
CA LYS A 52 -7.43 -6.89 -36.90
C LYS A 52 -7.64 -6.06 -35.63
N LEU A 53 -8.88 -5.66 -35.36
CA LEU A 53 -9.20 -4.95 -34.13
C LEU A 53 -8.94 -5.80 -32.89
N LYS A 54 -9.23 -7.10 -32.95
CA LYS A 54 -8.96 -8.03 -31.85
C LYS A 54 -7.46 -8.14 -31.53
N GLU A 55 -6.61 -8.20 -32.55
CA GLU A 55 -5.15 -8.17 -32.39
C GLU A 55 -4.68 -6.85 -31.75
N THR A 56 -5.21 -5.70 -32.19
CA THR A 56 -4.90 -4.39 -31.57
C THR A 56 -5.31 -4.34 -30.10
N VAL A 57 -6.52 -4.78 -29.77
CA VAL A 57 -7.01 -4.78 -28.38
C VAL A 57 -6.18 -5.73 -27.50
N ALA A 58 -5.70 -6.85 -28.03
CA ALA A 58 -4.80 -7.74 -27.27
C ALA A 58 -3.46 -7.07 -26.94
N LEU A 59 -2.90 -6.30 -27.87
CA LEU A 59 -1.67 -5.54 -27.64
C LEU A 59 -1.87 -4.45 -26.58
N GLU A 60 -2.95 -3.67 -26.71
CA GLU A 60 -3.32 -2.64 -25.72
C GLU A 60 -3.56 -3.24 -24.33
N LEU A 61 -4.22 -4.41 -24.26
CA LEU A 61 -4.44 -5.11 -23.00
C LEU A 61 -3.12 -5.54 -22.36
N SER A 62 -2.14 -5.95 -23.16
CA SER A 62 -0.80 -6.29 -22.68
C SER A 62 -0.08 -5.05 -22.13
N PHE A 63 -0.20 -3.91 -22.80
CA PHE A 63 0.34 -2.63 -22.32
C PHE A 63 -0.27 -2.23 -20.96
N VAL A 64 -1.60 -2.26 -20.86
CA VAL A 64 -2.34 -1.93 -19.64
C VAL A 64 -1.93 -2.87 -18.48
N ASN A 65 -1.72 -4.15 -18.76
CA ASN A 65 -1.25 -5.10 -17.75
C ASN A 65 0.16 -4.79 -17.24
N SER A 66 1.09 -4.47 -18.14
CA SER A 66 2.47 -4.08 -17.76
C SER A 66 2.47 -2.80 -16.92
N ASN A 67 1.67 -1.81 -17.29
CA ASN A 67 1.55 -0.57 -16.53
C ASN A 67 0.94 -0.82 -15.13
N LEU A 68 -0.09 -1.65 -15.04
CA LEU A 68 -0.70 -2.03 -13.77
C LEU A 68 0.31 -2.75 -12.85
N GLN A 69 1.18 -3.61 -13.41
CA GLN A 69 2.24 -4.26 -12.66
C GLN A 69 3.24 -3.25 -12.09
N LEU A 70 3.75 -2.34 -12.94
CA LEU A 70 4.68 -1.29 -12.51
C LEU A 70 4.09 -0.44 -11.38
N LEU A 71 2.85 0.01 -11.51
CA LEU A 71 2.18 0.82 -10.49
C LEU A 71 2.04 0.08 -9.14
N LYS A 72 1.78 -1.24 -9.18
CA LYS A 72 1.70 -2.07 -7.98
C LYS A 72 3.07 -2.25 -7.32
N GLU A 73 4.11 -2.44 -8.10
CA GLU A 73 5.50 -2.53 -7.61
C GLU A 73 5.91 -1.22 -6.93
N GLN A 74 5.65 -0.07 -7.57
CA GLN A 74 5.91 1.25 -6.98
C GLN A 74 5.13 1.47 -5.67
N LEU A 75 3.88 1.00 -5.60
CA LEU A 75 3.10 1.09 -4.37
C LEU A 75 3.66 0.19 -3.27
N ALA A 76 4.12 -1.02 -3.62
CA ALA A 76 4.76 -1.94 -2.68
C ALA A 76 6.07 -1.36 -2.13
N GLU A 77 6.91 -0.80 -3.01
CA GLU A 77 8.14 -0.11 -2.63
C GLU A 77 7.84 1.03 -1.65
N LEU A 78 6.87 1.89 -1.97
CA LEU A 78 6.43 2.98 -1.10
C LEU A 78 5.90 2.49 0.26
N ASN A 79 5.24 1.33 0.30
CA ASN A 79 4.74 0.73 1.54
C ASN A 79 5.86 0.14 2.41
N SER A 80 6.95 -0.30 1.78
CA SER A 80 8.15 -0.80 2.46
C SER A 80 9.13 0.30 2.89
N SER A 81 8.93 1.54 2.41
CA SER A 81 9.83 2.65 2.69
C SER A 81 9.90 2.99 4.18
N VAL A 82 11.13 3.11 4.70
CA VAL A 82 11.45 3.48 6.08
C VAL A 82 11.61 5.02 6.22
N GLU A 83 11.39 5.80 5.15
CA GLU A 83 11.57 7.27 5.14
C GLU A 83 10.82 8.01 6.26
N LEU A 84 9.75 7.43 6.82
CA LEU A 84 9.02 8.02 7.95
C LEU A 84 9.75 7.92 9.29
N TYR A 85 10.75 7.04 9.38
CA TYR A 85 11.46 6.69 10.60
C TYR A 85 12.90 7.24 10.61
N GLN A 86 13.39 7.72 9.47
CA GLN A 86 14.68 8.40 9.34
C GLN A 86 14.46 9.92 9.44
N ASN A 87 14.27 10.45 10.66
CA ASN A 87 14.48 11.88 10.88
C ASN A 87 15.98 12.11 11.10
N ASP A 88 16.52 13.28 10.69
CA ASP A 88 17.90 13.73 10.99
C ASP A 88 18.19 13.89 12.51
N SER A 89 17.25 13.51 13.37
CA SER A 89 17.43 13.46 14.81
C SER A 89 18.16 12.16 15.17
N ASN A 90 19.26 12.28 15.91
CA ASN A 90 20.13 11.17 16.35
C ASN A 90 19.46 10.08 17.20
N GLU A 91 18.14 10.13 17.40
CA GLU A 91 17.35 9.19 18.18
C GLU A 91 16.34 8.48 17.26
N PRO A 92 16.44 7.16 17.05
CA PRO A 92 15.49 6.42 16.24
C PRO A 92 14.11 6.43 16.91
N VAL A 93 13.18 7.23 16.37
CA VAL A 93 11.77 7.27 16.80
C VAL A 93 11.02 6.10 16.17
N MET A 94 11.48 4.87 16.42
CA MET A 94 10.68 3.69 16.12
C MET A 94 9.66 3.52 17.26
N PRO A 95 8.35 3.52 16.99
CA PRO A 95 7.37 3.19 18.01
C PRO A 95 7.57 1.73 18.43
N MET A 96 8.23 1.53 19.57
CA MET A 96 8.42 0.20 20.15
C MET A 96 7.10 -0.29 20.73
N ILE A 97 6.71 -1.52 20.37
CA ILE A 97 5.64 -2.23 21.08
C ILE A 97 6.29 -2.87 22.30
N PRO A 98 5.87 -2.56 23.53
CA PRO A 98 6.40 -3.22 24.71
C PRO A 98 6.03 -4.70 24.65
N LEU A 99 7.04 -5.54 24.44
CA LEU A 99 6.94 -7.01 24.51
C LEU A 99 6.90 -7.42 25.98
N GLY A 100 5.94 -6.91 26.75
CA GLY A 100 5.74 -7.29 28.13
C GLY A 100 5.44 -8.79 28.20
N LEU A 101 6.48 -9.61 28.26
CA LEU A 101 6.39 -11.03 28.53
C LEU A 101 5.85 -11.14 29.95
N LYS A 102 4.56 -11.47 30.07
CA LYS A 102 4.01 -11.87 31.36
C LYS A 102 4.65 -13.21 31.72
N GLU A 103 4.91 -13.45 32.99
CA GLU A 103 5.36 -14.77 33.45
C GLU A 103 4.43 -15.83 32.90
N THR A 104 4.96 -16.66 32.00
CA THR A 104 4.24 -17.79 31.44
C THR A 104 4.36 -18.94 32.42
N LYS A 105 3.23 -19.51 32.83
CA LYS A 105 3.23 -20.76 33.59
C LYS A 105 3.35 -21.92 32.61
N GLU A 106 4.13 -22.93 32.96
CA GLU A 106 4.15 -24.18 32.21
C GLU A 106 2.74 -24.79 32.22
N ILE A 107 2.18 -25.06 31.05
CA ILE A 107 0.90 -25.73 30.90
C ILE A 107 1.22 -27.21 30.74
N ASP A 108 0.75 -28.05 31.66
CA ASP A 108 0.80 -29.50 31.49
C ASP A 108 -0.33 -29.91 30.53
N PHE A 109 0.04 -30.20 29.28
CA PHE A 109 -0.89 -30.64 28.24
C PHE A 109 -1.48 -32.04 28.50
N ARG A 110 -1.08 -32.73 29.58
CA ARG A 110 -1.63 -34.03 29.96
C ARG A 110 -2.97 -33.92 30.68
N GLU A 111 -3.31 -32.75 31.22
CA GLU A 111 -4.63 -32.53 31.80
C GLU A 111 -5.59 -31.94 30.75
N PRO A 112 -6.82 -32.49 30.62
CA PRO A 112 -7.81 -31.93 29.72
C PRO A 112 -8.20 -30.52 30.16
N PHE A 113 -8.32 -29.60 29.19
CA PHE A 113 -8.80 -28.25 29.44
C PHE A 113 -10.17 -28.28 30.10
N LYS A 114 -10.29 -27.61 31.25
CA LYS A 114 -11.53 -27.50 32.02
C LYS A 114 -12.39 -26.35 31.52
#